data_AF-A0A2P6W7S2-F1
#
_entry.id   AF-A0A2P6W7S2-F1
#
_cell.length_a   1.000
_cell.length_b   1.000
_cell.length_c   1.000
_cell.angle_alpha   90.00
_cell.angle_beta   90.00
_cell.angle_gamma   90.00
#
_symmetry.space_group_name_H-M   'P 1'
#
loop_
_entity.id
_entity.type
_entity.pdbx_description
1 polymer ?
#
loop_
_entity_poly.entity_id
_entity_poly.type
_entity_poly.pdbx_seq_one_letter_code
_entity_poly.pdbx_strand_id
1 'polypeptide(L)' 'NKVADMDFSTACKLARMKDTDLLAMDLRGAVKEVIGSAQSMGITVDGKDAYDVQQEIDAGEYDEELEQEEGLE' A
#
# COMPACT_ATOMS: atom_id res chain seq x y z
N ASN A 1 -10.47 -14.30 10.06
CA ASN A 1 -11.38 -14.14 8.90
C ASN A 1 -10.91 -12.93 8.13
N LYS A 2 -10.47 -13.12 6.88
CA LYS A 2 -10.22 -12.00 5.96
C LYS A 2 -11.56 -11.52 5.43
N VAL A 3 -11.75 -10.20 5.35
CA VAL A 3 -13.07 -9.57 5.12
C VAL A 3 -13.21 -9.00 3.72
N ALA A 4 -12.09 -8.61 3.11
CA ALA A 4 -12.00 -8.12 1.74
C ALA A 4 -10.57 -8.32 1.21
N ASP A 5 -10.39 -8.12 -0.08
CA ASP A 5 -9.11 -8.08 -0.78
C ASP A 5 -9.05 -6.80 -1.63
N MET A 6 -7.85 -6.26 -1.81
CA MET A 6 -7.62 -5.08 -2.65
C MET A 6 -6.32 -5.20 -3.43
N ASP A 7 -6.29 -4.67 -4.65
CA ASP A 7 -5.07 -4.67 -5.47
C ASP A 7 -4.05 -3.63 -4.96
N PHE A 8 -2.75 -3.89 -5.14
CA PHE A 8 -1.69 -2.94 -4.75
C PHE A 8 -1.83 -1.55 -5.41
N SER A 9 -2.23 -1.48 -6.69
CA SER A 9 -2.52 -0.18 -7.33
C SER A 9 -3.67 0.58 -6.66
N THR A 10 -4.65 -0.13 -6.07
CA THR A 10 -5.71 0.54 -5.30
C THR A 10 -5.14 1.15 -4.03
N ALA A 11 -4.20 0.47 -3.37
CA ALA A 11 -3.50 1.02 -2.21
C ALA A 11 -2.69 2.28 -2.60
N CYS A 12 -1.98 2.25 -3.73
CA CYS A 12 -1.24 3.39 -4.27
C CYS A 12 -2.15 4.59 -4.58
N LYS A 13 -3.30 4.35 -5.21
CA LYS A 13 -4.30 5.40 -5.47
C LYS A 13 -4.87 5.99 -4.18
N LEU A 14 -5.17 5.15 -3.17
CA LEU A 14 -5.66 5.61 -1.87
C LEU A 14 -4.61 6.45 -1.15
N ALA A 15 -3.34 6.03 -1.20
CA ALA A 15 -2.22 6.78 -0.66
C ALA A 15 -2.14 8.18 -1.29
N ARG A 16 -2.25 8.28 -2.62
CA ARG A 16 -2.30 9.57 -3.35
C ARG A 16 -3.50 10.43 -3.00
N MET A 17 -4.69 9.83 -2.96
CA MET A 17 -5.92 10.56 -2.64
C MET A 17 -5.91 11.12 -1.20
N LYS A 18 -5.15 10.48 -0.31
CA LYS A 18 -5.03 10.85 1.10
C LYS A 18 -3.67 11.42 1.46
N ASP A 19 -2.87 11.82 0.49
CA ASP A 19 -1.51 12.32 0.71
C ASP A 19 -1.46 13.45 1.75
N THR A 20 -2.44 14.37 1.72
CA THR A 20 -2.55 15.46 2.70
C THR A 20 -2.98 15.02 4.11
N ASP A 21 -3.60 13.84 4.23
CA ASP A 21 -4.08 13.26 5.50
C ASP A 21 -3.05 12.30 6.13
N LEU A 22 -2.04 11.87 5.37
CA LEU A 22 -1.05 10.87 5.78
C LEU A 22 0.19 11.54 6.39
N LEU A 23 0.94 10.77 7.19
CA LEU A 23 2.14 11.27 7.89
C LEU A 23 3.43 10.97 7.12
N ALA A 24 3.35 10.09 6.12
CA ALA A 24 4.46 9.74 5.25
C ALA A 24 4.94 10.92 4.38
N MET A 25 6.24 10.93 4.08
CA MET A 25 6.86 11.93 3.20
C MET A 25 7.00 11.45 1.75
N ASP A 26 6.81 10.15 1.52
CA ASP A 26 7.03 9.45 0.26
C ASP A 26 5.84 8.52 -0.03
N LEU A 27 5.60 8.19 -1.33
CA LEU A 27 4.50 7.30 -1.69
C LEU A 27 4.64 5.94 -1.02
N ARG A 28 5.87 5.43 -0.87
CA ARG A 28 6.15 4.18 -0.17
C ARG A 28 5.62 4.21 1.26
N GLY A 29 5.96 5.23 2.04
CA GLY A 29 5.46 5.38 3.41
C GLY A 29 3.94 5.49 3.44
N ALA A 30 3.36 6.25 2.50
CA ALA A 30 1.93 6.49 2.42
C ALA A 30 1.17 5.18 2.13
N VAL A 31 1.66 4.38 1.19
CA VAL A 31 1.13 3.05 0.86
C VAL A 31 1.23 2.10 2.06
N LYS A 32 2.34 2.12 2.80
CA LYS A 32 2.49 1.31 4.02
C LYS A 32 1.48 1.70 5.11
N GLU A 33 1.19 2.99 5.30
CA GLU A 33 0.16 3.43 6.25
C GLU A 33 -1.25 2.93 5.85
N VAL A 34 -1.56 3.00 4.55
CA VAL A 34 -2.83 2.49 4.00
C VAL A 34 -2.94 0.97 4.22
N ILE A 35 -1.90 0.21 3.86
CA ILE A 35 -1.88 -1.25 4.01
C ILE A 35 -1.90 -1.67 5.49
N GLY A 36 -1.21 -0.95 6.37
CA GLY A 36 -1.25 -1.21 7.81
C GLY A 36 -2.64 -0.99 8.42
N SER A 37 -3.36 0.02 7.94
CA SER A 37 -4.76 0.25 8.31
C SER A 37 -5.66 -0.88 7.79
N ALA A 38 -5.46 -1.30 6.54
CA ALA A 38 -6.18 -2.40 5.90
C ALA A 38 -5.96 -3.75 6.63
N GLN A 39 -4.74 -4.01 7.10
CA GLN A 39 -4.39 -5.19 7.90
C GLN A 39 -5.26 -5.29 9.17
N SER A 40 -5.40 -4.19 9.90
CA SER A 40 -6.20 -4.13 11.13
C SER A 40 -7.69 -4.35 10.87
N MET A 41 -8.16 -4.00 9.67
CA MET A 41 -9.51 -4.27 9.19
C MET A 41 -9.70 -5.69 8.63
N GLY A 42 -8.64 -6.49 8.55
CA GLY A 42 -8.68 -7.85 8.02
C GLY A 42 -8.73 -7.92 6.49
N ILE A 43 -8.23 -6.90 5.80
CA ILE A 43 -8.16 -6.84 4.34
C ILE A 43 -6.82 -7.44 3.86
N THR A 44 -6.84 -8.22 2.78
CA THR A 44 -5.65 -8.72 2.08
C THR A 44 -5.27 -7.82 0.91
N VAL A 45 -4.01 -7.92 0.46
CA VAL A 45 -3.52 -7.16 -0.69
C VAL A 45 -2.99 -8.15 -1.73
N ASP A 46 -3.54 -8.11 -2.95
CA ASP A 46 -3.25 -9.07 -4.04
C ASP A 46 -3.32 -10.54 -3.58
N GLY A 47 -4.29 -10.86 -2.72
CA GLY A 47 -4.46 -12.19 -2.15
C GLY A 47 -3.39 -12.60 -1.12
N LYS A 48 -2.43 -11.72 -0.80
CA LYS A 48 -1.41 -11.92 0.24
C LYS A 48 -1.83 -11.25 1.56
N ASP A 49 -1.20 -11.67 2.66
CA ASP A 49 -1.41 -10.98 3.93
C ASP A 49 -0.81 -9.57 3.85
N ALA A 50 -1.54 -8.56 4.33
CA ALA A 50 -1.07 -7.19 4.38
C ALA A 50 0.25 -7.05 5.19
N TYR A 51 0.52 -7.98 6.13
CA TYR A 51 1.81 -8.07 6.81
C TYR A 51 2.95 -8.49 5.88
N ASP A 52 2.71 -9.50 5.05
CA ASP A 52 3.72 -10.01 4.11
C ASP A 52 4.01 -8.97 3.03
N VAL A 53 2.96 -8.33 2.50
CA VAL A 53 3.11 -7.24 1.52
C VAL A 53 3.90 -6.06 2.09
N GLN A 54 3.71 -5.71 3.38
CA GLN A 54 4.55 -4.68 4.01
C GLN A 54 6.03 -5.06 4.05
N GLN A 55 6.36 -6.34 4.27
CA GLN A 55 7.74 -6.81 4.23
C GLN A 55 8.30 -6.83 2.81
N GLU A 56 7.50 -7.21 1.82
CA GLU A 56 7.90 -7.19 0.41
C GLU A 56 8.17 -5.75 -0.07
N ILE A 57 7.37 -4.78 0.38
CA ILE A 57 7.63 -3.34 0.16
C ILE A 57 8.95 -2.93 0.84
N ASP A 58 9.24 -3.41 2.06
CA ASP A 58 10.51 -3.11 2.74
C ASP A 58 11.72 -3.81 2.10
N ALA A 59 11.50 -4.98 1.48
CA ALA A 59 12.50 -5.71 0.72
C ALA A 59 12.79 -5.09 -0.65
N GLY A 60 11.94 -4.16 -1.08
CA GLY A 60 12.06 -3.45 -2.35
C GLY A 60 11.41 -4.16 -3.54
N GLU A 61 10.59 -5.19 -3.31
CA GLU A 61 9.94 -5.95 -4.40
C GLU A 61 8.89 -5.11 -5.16
N TYR A 62 8.31 -4.11 -4.49
CA TYR A 62 7.30 -3.20 -5.05
C TYR A 62 7.88 -1.86 -5.51
N ASP A 63 9.20 -1.69 -5.53
CA ASP A 63 9.84 -0.41 -5.86
C ASP A 63 9.54 0.03 -7.28
N GLU A 64 9.59 -0.88 -8.25
CA GLU A 64 9.28 -0.59 -9.64
C GLU A 64 7.81 -0.15 -9.82
N GLU A 65 6.87 -0.79 -9.12
CA GLU A 65 5.45 -0.40 -9.15
C GLU A 65 5.21 0.94 -8.45
N LEU A 66 5.87 1.18 -7.32
CA LEU A 66 5.79 2.44 -6.60
C LEU A 66 6.36 3.59 -7.42
N GLU A 67 7.51 3.43 -8.07
CA GLU A 67 8.11 4.43 -8.96
C GLU A 67 7.22 4.70 -10.17
N GLN A 68 6.60 3.64 -10.72
CA GLN A 68 5.71 3.75 -11.87
C GLN A 68 4.41 4.48 -11.49
N GLU A 69 3.79 4.17 -10.35
CA GLU A 69 2.68 4.94 -9.82
C GLU A 69 3.12 6.36 -9.40
N GLU A 70 4.38 6.56 -8.95
CA GLU A 70 4.93 7.88 -8.63
C GLU A 70 5.01 8.80 -9.85
N GLY A 71 5.56 8.27 -10.96
CA GLY A 71 5.79 8.99 -12.21
C GLY A 71 4.62 9.06 -13.19
N LEU A 72 3.51 8.38 -12.90
CA LEU A 72 2.22 8.61 -13.57
C LEU A 72 1.61 9.92 -13.01
N GLU A 73 2.11 11.06 -13.50
CA GLU A 73 1.44 12.36 -13.46
C GLU A 73 0.43 12.52 -14.61
#